data_AF-A0A838FA45-F1
#
_entry.id   AF-A0A838FA45-F1
#
_cell.length_a   1.000
_cell.length_b   1.000
_cell.length_c   1.000
_cell.angle_alpha   90.00
_cell.angle_beta   90.00
_cell.angle_gamma   90.00
#
_symmetry.space_group_name_H-M   'P 1'
#
loop_
_entity.id
_entity.type
_entity.pdbx_description
1 polymer ?
#
loop_
_entity_poly.entity_id
_entity_poly.type
_entity_poly.pdbx_seq_one_letter_code
_entity_poly.pdbx_strand_id
1 'polypeptide(L)' 'MEVYRLSRQKFAGSLSGKGAAIKGARWNSAGVELIYTSANRSLAMAEIAVHFSLATL' A
#
# COMPACT_ATOMS: atom_id res chain seq x y z
N MET A 1 -1.68 19.19 0.26
CA MET A 1 -2.42 17.99 -0.18
C MET A 1 -2.24 16.92 0.87
N GLU A 2 -3.32 16.34 1.41
CA GLU A 2 -3.27 15.27 2.42
C GLU A 2 -3.64 13.94 1.76
N VAL A 3 -2.88 12.88 2.05
CA VAL A 3 -3.10 11.53 1.53
C VAL A 3 -2.87 10.50 2.64
N TYR A 4 -3.45 9.32 2.47
CA TYR A 4 -3.47 8.27 3.47
C TYR A 4 -2.88 6.98 2.93
N ARG A 5 -2.07 6.30 3.75
CA ARG A 5 -1.52 4.98 3.45
C ARG A 5 -1.84 4.05 4.61
N LEU A 6 -2.48 2.92 4.32
CA LEU A 6 -2.63 1.85 5.29
C LEU A 6 -1.45 0.88 5.15
N SER A 7 -0.70 0.66 6.23
CA SER A 7 0.49 -0.20 6.23
C SER A 7 0.62 -0.93 7.57
N ARG A 8 1.31 -2.08 7.57
CA ARG A 8 1.67 -2.76 8.82
C ARG A 8 2.53 -1.86 9.71
N GLN A 9 2.35 -1.93 11.02
CA GLN A 9 2.99 -1.04 12.00
C GLN A 9 4.52 -0.96 11.85
N LYS A 10 5.18 -2.08 11.58
CA LYS A 10 6.64 -2.14 11.35
C LYS A 10 7.16 -1.25 10.20
N PHE A 11 6.29 -0.81 9.29
CA PHE A 11 6.63 0.04 8.16
C PHE A 11 6.04 1.46 8.26
N ALA A 12 5.35 1.79 9.36
CA ALA A 12 4.63 3.06 9.49
C ALA A 12 5.55 4.29 9.34
N GLY A 13 6.77 4.24 9.89
CA GLY A 13 7.76 5.32 9.79
C GLY A 13 8.57 5.34 8.50
N SER A 14 8.45 4.32 7.64
CA SER A 14 9.24 4.24 6.40
C SER A 14 8.44 4.72 5.19
N LEU A 15 8.95 5.74 4.50
CA LEU A 15 8.40 6.24 3.23
C LEU A 15 9.19 5.65 2.04
N SER A 16 9.17 4.33 1.90
CA SER A 16 9.77 3.62 0.76
C SER A 16 8.72 2.79 0.02
N GLY A 17 8.88 2.66 -1.30
CA GLY A 17 8.06 1.83 -2.17
C GLY A 17 8.60 0.41 -2.37
N LYS A 18 9.65 0.01 -1.62
CA LYS A 18 10.29 -1.31 -1.73
C LYS A 18 9.30 -2.47 -1.69
N GLY A 19 8.29 -2.41 -0.83
CA GLY A 19 7.28 -3.46 -0.72
C GLY A 19 6.55 -3.72 -2.04
N ALA A 20 6.17 -2.65 -2.75
CA ALA A 20 5.53 -2.74 -4.06
C ALA A 20 6.49 -3.19 -5.16
N ALA A 21 7.79 -2.89 -5.04
CA ALA A 21 8.80 -3.27 -6.02
C ALA A 21 9.14 -4.76 -6.00
N ILE A 22 8.96 -5.49 -4.88
CA ILE A 22 9.37 -6.90 -4.76
C ILE A 22 8.69 -7.78 -5.83
N LYS A 23 7.39 -7.61 -6.04
CA LYS A 23 6.60 -8.38 -7.02
C LYS A 23 5.92 -7.53 -8.09
N GLY A 24 5.99 -6.20 -7.97
CA GLY A 24 5.08 -5.32 -8.69
C GLY A 24 3.68 -5.32 -8.09
N ALA A 25 2.87 -4.37 -8.53
CA ALA A 25 1.45 -4.27 -8.21
C ALA A 25 0.73 -3.57 -9.36
N ARG A 26 -0.56 -3.24 -9.20
CA ARG A 26 -1.44 -2.75 -10.27
C ARG A 26 -0.82 -1.64 -11.14
N TRP A 27 -0.05 -0.74 -10.54
CA TRP A 27 0.50 0.45 -11.18
C TRP A 27 2.04 0.49 -11.21
N ASN A 28 2.73 -0.60 -10.87
CA ASN A 28 4.20 -0.65 -10.94
C ASN A 28 4.71 -2.07 -11.27
N SER A 29 5.72 -2.14 -12.13
CA SER A 29 6.44 -3.39 -12.42
C SER A 29 7.36 -3.80 -11.26
N ALA A 30 7.74 -5.08 -11.20
CA ALA A 30 8.77 -5.54 -10.29
C ALA A 30 10.09 -4.76 -10.49
N GLY A 31 10.75 -4.41 -9.39
CA GLY A 31 11.94 -3.54 -9.36
C GLY A 31 11.65 -2.04 -9.35
N VAL A 32 10.42 -1.60 -9.64
CA VAL A 32 10.04 -0.17 -9.62
C VAL A 32 9.34 0.15 -8.30
N GLU A 33 9.94 1.02 -7.49
CA GLU A 33 9.35 1.47 -6.23
C GLU A 33 8.16 2.40 -6.47
N LEU A 34 7.05 2.14 -5.78
CA LEU A 34 5.86 2.99 -5.78
C LEU A 34 5.21 2.96 -4.41
N ILE A 35 4.72 4.11 -3.92
CA ILE A 35 3.93 4.21 -2.69
C ILE A 35 2.46 4.36 -3.07
N TYR A 36 1.65 3.40 -2.66
CA TYR A 36 0.19 3.46 -2.82
C TYR A 36 -0.41 4.31 -1.70
N THR A 37 -1.21 5.30 -2.08
CA THR A 37 -1.93 6.18 -1.16
C THR A 37 -3.37 6.36 -1.64
N SER A 38 -4.22 6.83 -0.74
CA SER A 38 -5.63 7.12 -1.00
C SER A 38 -5.96 8.54 -0.56
N ALA A 39 -6.95 9.15 -1.21
CA ALA A 39 -7.40 10.51 -0.89
C ALA A 39 -8.11 10.63 0.48
N ASN A 40 -8.59 9.52 1.05
CA ASN A 40 -9.20 9.49 2.38
C ASN A 40 -8.92 8.15 3.09
N ARG A 41 -9.13 8.12 4.42
CA ARG A 41 -8.85 6.94 5.28
C ARG A 41 -9.76 5.76 4.97
N SER A 42 -11.05 6.01 4.67
CA SER A 42 -12.01 4.95 4.34
C SER A 42 -11.65 4.23 3.04
N LEU A 43 -11.16 4.96 2.03
CA LEU A 43 -10.66 4.37 0.79
C LEU A 43 -9.40 3.53 1.03
N ALA A 44 -8.45 4.01 1.83
CA ALA A 44 -7.27 3.21 2.18
C ALA A 44 -7.64 1.89 2.87
N MET A 45 -8.69 1.90 3.71
CA MET A 45 -9.22 0.69 4.33
C MET A 45 -9.92 -0.22 3.32
N ALA A 46 -10.76 0.34 2.43
CA ALA A 46 -11.49 -0.42 1.42
C ALA A 46 -10.54 -1.14 0.44
N GLU A 47 -9.44 -0.48 0.03
CA GLU A 47 -8.42 -1.09 -0.82
C GLU A 47 -7.85 -2.37 -0.22
N ILE A 48 -7.62 -2.40 1.11
CA ILE A 48 -7.12 -3.59 1.79
C ILE A 48 -8.24 -4.62 2.00
N ALA A 49 -9.40 -4.21 2.51
CA ALA A 49 -10.50 -5.11 2.83
C ALA A 49 -11.08 -5.85 1.60
N VAL A 50 -11.02 -5.23 0.42
CA VAL A 50 -11.57 -5.81 -0.82
C VAL A 50 -10.53 -6.63 -1.57
N HIS A 51 -9.26 -6.20 -1.60
CA HIS A 51 -8.23 -6.86 -2.41
C HIS A 51 -7.38 -7.88 -1.63
N PHE A 52 -7.45 -7.90 -0.29
CA PHE A 52 -6.72 -8.85 0.54
C PHE A 52 -7.68 -9.73 1.34
N SER A 53 -7.37 -11.01 1.44
CA SER A 53 -8.08 -11.93 2.34
C SER A 53 -7.56 -11.77 3.78
N LEU A 54 -8.35 -12.18 4.77
CA LEU A 54 -7.92 -12.18 6.17
C LEU A 54 -6.65 -13.01 6.41
N ALA A 55 -6.44 -14.08 5.61
CA ALA A 55 -5.23 -14.89 5.66
C ALA A 55 -3.98 -14.17 5.08
N THR A 56 -4.18 -13.08 4.33
CA THR A 56 -3.12 -12.31 3.67
C THR A 56 -2.80 -10.99 4.39
N LEU A 57 -3.67 -10.56 5.31
CA LEU A 57 -3.51 -9.37 6.17
C LEU A 57 -2.36 -9.56 7.18
#